data_AF-A0A0R2VES6-F1
#
_entry.id   AF-A0A0R2VES6-F1
#
_cell.length_a   1.000
_cell.length_b   1.000
_cell.length_c   1.000
_cell.angle_alpha   90.00
_cell.angle_beta   90.00
_cell.angle_gamma   90.00
#
_symmetry.space_group_name_H-M   'P 1'
#
loop_
_entity.id
_entity.type
_entity.pdbx_description
1 polymer ?
#
loop_
_entity_poly.entity_id
_entity_poly.type
_entity_poly.pdbx_seq_one_letter_code
_entity_poly.pdbx_strand_id
1 'polypeptide(L)'
;MQTFSGSSSPDLSKIPFFVTTKNDALRSFLVETAQKISGKVTVIDDEQRRLLHLSAVLVNNFTNHLVLLAEQLLQVNGLDYRSLLPLMQETVAKLERMSPEQAQTGPAQRADHGVIAAHLQLLENYPEVRDVYTLLTNSILRKESEP
;
A
#
# COMPACT_ATOMS: atom_id res chain seq x y z
N MET A 1 4.27 -2.35 -11.94
CA MET A 1 2.85 -1.96 -11.83
C MET A 1 2.81 -0.48 -11.55
N GLN A 2 2.19 0.31 -12.41
CA GLN A 2 2.05 1.75 -12.23
C GLN A 2 0.61 2.13 -12.62
N THR A 3 -0.03 2.96 -11.81
CA THR A 3 -1.33 3.55 -12.11
C THR A 3 -1.07 4.92 -12.73
N PHE A 4 -1.10 5.00 -14.06
CA PHE A 4 -1.08 6.28 -14.76
C PHE A 4 -2.53 6.78 -14.88
N SER A 5 -2.87 7.85 -14.19
CA SER A 5 -4.12 8.59 -14.43
C SER A 5 -3.83 9.71 -15.44
N GLY A 6 -4.67 9.84 -16.48
CA GLY A 6 -4.42 10.71 -17.63
C GLY A 6 -4.27 12.22 -17.32
N SER A 7 -4.47 12.65 -16.08
CA SER A 7 -4.31 14.03 -15.61
C SER A 7 -2.95 14.31 -14.96
N SER A 8 -2.09 13.30 -14.74
CA SER A 8 -0.78 13.48 -14.14
C SER A 8 0.33 12.92 -15.04
N SER A 9 1.40 13.71 -15.22
CA SER A 9 2.62 13.28 -15.92
C SER A 9 3.70 13.02 -14.89
N PRO A 10 3.84 11.78 -14.38
CA PRO A 10 4.86 11.49 -13.39
C PRO A 10 6.26 11.60 -14.01
N ASP A 11 7.21 12.05 -13.20
CA ASP A 11 8.62 12.08 -13.57
C ASP A 11 9.16 10.65 -13.66
N LEU A 12 9.14 10.09 -14.88
CA LEU A 12 9.55 8.72 -15.16
C LEU A 12 11.00 8.43 -14.76
N SER A 13 11.85 9.46 -14.67
CA SER A 13 13.27 9.30 -14.30
C SER A 13 13.46 8.78 -12.87
N LYS A 14 12.46 8.99 -12.00
CA LYS A 14 12.47 8.58 -10.59
C LYS A 14 11.86 7.20 -10.35
N ILE A 15 11.13 6.68 -11.34
CA ILE A 15 10.36 5.43 -11.24
C ILE A 15 11.27 4.25 -11.57
N PRO A 16 11.30 3.18 -10.75
CA PRO A 16 12.04 1.96 -11.10
C PRO A 16 11.38 1.21 -12.26
N PHE A 17 12.20 0.81 -13.23
CA PHE A 17 11.82 -0.05 -14.34
C PHE A 17 12.36 -1.46 -14.10
N PHE A 18 11.50 -2.45 -14.31
CA PHE A 18 11.84 -3.85 -14.18
C PHE A 18 11.74 -4.52 -15.54
N VAL A 19 12.84 -5.09 -16.03
CA VAL A 19 12.92 -5.76 -17.33
C VAL A 19 12.84 -7.26 -17.11
N THR A 20 11.92 -7.91 -17.83
CA THR A 20 11.76 -9.37 -17.81
C THR A 20 11.66 -9.87 -19.25
N THR A 21 12.52 -10.82 -19.63
CA THR A 21 12.48 -11.48 -20.94
C THR A 21 13.09 -12.88 -20.83
N LYS A 22 12.56 -13.83 -21.62
CA LYS A 22 13.16 -15.16 -21.82
C LYS A 22 14.12 -15.22 -23.01
N ASN A 23 14.21 -14.12 -23.77
CA ASN A 23 15.09 -14.00 -24.92
C ASN A 23 16.32 -13.16 -24.54
N ASP A 24 17.46 -13.82 -24.40
CA ASP A 24 18.70 -13.17 -24.01
C ASP A 24 19.23 -12.18 -25.06
N ALA A 25 18.96 -12.40 -26.35
CA ALA A 25 19.33 -11.47 -27.40
C ALA A 25 18.55 -10.14 -27.32
N LEU A 26 17.33 -10.16 -26.76
CA LEU A 26 16.53 -8.93 -26.55
C LEU A 26 16.83 -8.23 -25.22
N ARG A 27 17.48 -8.91 -24.27
CA ARG A 27 17.69 -8.40 -22.92
C ARG A 27 18.44 -7.07 -22.93
N SER A 28 19.58 -7.01 -23.62
CA SER A 28 20.41 -5.79 -23.67
C SER A 28 19.64 -4.62 -24.26
N PHE A 29 18.93 -4.84 -25.37
CA PHE A 29 18.11 -3.80 -26.01
C PHE A 29 17.02 -3.24 -25.08
N LEU A 30 16.31 -4.11 -24.35
CA LEU A 30 15.27 -3.68 -23.41
C LEU A 30 15.84 -2.90 -22.23
N VAL A 31 16.98 -3.34 -21.69
CA VAL A 31 17.69 -2.65 -20.60
C VAL A 31 18.16 -1.28 -21.06
N GLU A 32 18.84 -1.17 -22.21
CA GLU A 32 19.31 0.10 -22.77
C GLU A 32 18.16 1.06 -23.05
N THR A 33 17.03 0.54 -23.54
CA THR A 33 15.83 1.35 -23.78
C THR A 33 15.25 1.88 -22.47
N ALA A 34 15.12 1.04 -21.44
CA ALA A 34 14.63 1.45 -20.13
C ALA A 34 15.56 2.47 -19.45
N GLN A 35 16.88 2.32 -19.61
CA GLN A 35 17.89 3.22 -19.04
C GLN A 35 17.84 4.63 -19.63
N LYS A 36 17.33 4.80 -20.86
CA LYS A 36 17.08 6.12 -21.45
C LYS A 36 15.90 6.84 -20.80
N ILE A 37 15.03 6.12 -20.08
CA ILE A 37 13.82 6.65 -19.44
C ILE A 37 14.05 6.86 -17.93
N SER A 38 14.73 5.91 -17.27
CA SER A 38 14.96 5.92 -15.83
C SER A 38 16.36 5.50 -15.46
N GLY A 39 16.93 6.17 -14.44
CA GLY A 39 18.20 5.78 -13.86
C GLY A 39 18.14 4.50 -13.01
N LYS A 40 16.94 3.93 -12.80
CA LYS A 40 16.69 2.75 -11.97
C LYS A 40 16.14 1.62 -12.82
N VAL A 41 17.01 0.78 -13.35
CA VAL A 41 16.63 -0.39 -14.17
C VAL A 41 17.17 -1.67 -13.55
N THR A 42 16.29 -2.64 -13.30
CA THR A 42 16.64 -3.93 -12.74
C THR A 42 16.09 -5.04 -13.63
N VAL A 43 16.89 -6.06 -13.92
CA VAL A 43 16.42 -7.27 -14.61
C VAL A 43 15.90 -8.25 -13.56
N ILE A 44 14.67 -8.74 -13.75
CA ILE A 44 14.03 -9.70 -12.85
C ILE A 44 13.43 -10.86 -13.63
N ASP A 45 13.34 -12.02 -13.00
CA ASP A 45 12.65 -13.18 -13.56
C ASP A 45 11.12 -13.10 -13.43
N ASP A 46 10.43 -14.09 -13.99
CA ASP A 46 8.96 -14.14 -13.97
C ASP A 46 8.38 -14.32 -12.55
N GLU A 47 9.10 -14.97 -11.64
CA GLU A 47 8.64 -15.20 -10.27
C GLU A 47 8.76 -13.92 -9.44
N GLN A 48 9.92 -13.27 -9.51
CA GLN A 48 10.16 -11.94 -8.95
C GLN A 48 9.15 -10.93 -9.49
N ARG A 49 8.83 -10.97 -10.78
CA ARG A 49 7.82 -10.08 -11.38
C ARG A 49 6.44 -10.30 -10.78
N ARG A 50 6.02 -11.56 -10.59
CA ARG A 50 4.73 -11.90 -9.97
C ARG A 50 4.68 -11.43 -8.52
N LEU A 51 5.74 -11.68 -7.75
CA LEU A 51 5.82 -11.25 -6.36
C LEU A 51 5.77 -9.72 -6.26
N LEU A 52 6.57 -9.02 -7.07
CA LEU A 52 6.56 -7.56 -7.12
C LEU A 52 5.19 -6.99 -7.50
N HIS A 53 4.50 -7.61 -8.44
CA HIS A 53 3.14 -7.23 -8.81
C HIS A 53 2.17 -7.39 -7.64
N LEU A 54 2.20 -8.54 -6.97
CA LEU A 54 1.36 -8.79 -5.78
C LEU A 54 1.65 -7.76 -4.69
N SER A 55 2.92 -7.49 -4.38
CA SER A 55 3.30 -6.46 -3.41
C SER A 55 2.80 -5.07 -3.82
N ALA A 56 2.84 -4.73 -5.11
CA ALA A 56 2.29 -3.47 -5.61
C ALA A 56 0.77 -3.36 -5.41
N VAL A 57 0.03 -4.46 -5.55
CA VAL A 57 -1.41 -4.50 -5.26
C VAL A 57 -1.67 -4.19 -3.78
N LEU A 58 -0.87 -4.74 -2.86
CA LEU A 58 -1.00 -4.47 -1.42
C LEU A 58 -0.79 -2.99 -1.09
N VAL A 59 0.28 -2.37 -1.59
CA VAL A 59 0.68 -1.00 -1.19
C VAL A 59 -0.04 0.10 -1.96
N ASN A 60 -0.69 -0.21 -3.08
CA ASN A 60 -1.39 0.77 -3.90
C ASN A 60 -2.89 0.51 -3.97
N ASN A 61 -3.29 -0.61 -4.57
CA ASN A 61 -4.70 -0.89 -4.82
C ASN A 61 -5.49 -1.09 -3.52
N PHE A 62 -4.95 -1.86 -2.58
CA PHE A 62 -5.62 -2.08 -1.29
C PHE A 62 -5.59 -0.83 -0.42
N THR A 63 -4.48 -0.08 -0.39
CA THR A 63 -4.44 1.22 0.30
C THR A 63 -5.51 2.18 -0.22
N ASN A 64 -5.70 2.29 -1.54
CA ASN A 64 -6.78 3.10 -2.11
C ASN A 64 -8.17 2.60 -1.70
N HIS A 65 -8.38 1.29 -1.67
CA HIS A 65 -9.66 0.72 -1.24
C HIS A 65 -9.94 0.99 0.25
N LEU A 66 -8.93 0.94 1.13
CA LEU A 66 -9.09 1.31 2.53
C LEU A 66 -9.53 2.77 2.70
N VAL A 67 -9.03 3.67 1.85
CA VAL A 67 -9.45 5.09 1.83
C VAL A 67 -10.91 5.21 1.39
N LEU A 68 -11.34 4.44 0.39
CA LEU A 68 -12.73 4.42 -0.05
C LEU A 68 -13.68 3.96 1.08
N LEU A 69 -13.31 2.91 1.83
CA LEU A 69 -14.10 2.46 2.99
C LEU A 69 -14.18 3.53 4.08
N ALA A 70 -13.07 4.25 4.34
CA ALA A 70 -13.05 5.36 5.29
C ALA A 70 -13.90 6.55 4.81
N GLU A 71 -13.86 6.89 3.52
CA GLU A 71 -14.70 7.93 2.92
C GLU A 71 -16.18 7.61 3.09
N GLN A 72 -16.59 6.37 2.82
CA GLN A 72 -17.98 5.93 3.00
C GLN A 72 -18.45 6.07 4.45
N LEU A 73 -17.60 5.69 5.43
CA LEU A 73 -17.90 5.86 6.86
C LEU A 73 -17.99 7.34 7.28
N LEU A 74 -17.14 8.20 6.74
CA LEU A 74 -17.13 9.62 7.10
C LEU A 74 -18.29 10.37 6.44
N GLN A 75 -18.61 10.05 5.19
CA GLN A 75 -19.64 10.73 4.42
C GLN A 75 -21.03 10.56 5.04
N VAL A 76 -21.36 9.37 5.55
CA VAL A 76 -22.64 9.13 6.25
C VAL A 76 -22.75 9.89 7.57
N ASN A 77 -21.62 10.37 8.11
CA ASN A 77 -21.54 11.19 9.31
C ASN A 77 -21.29 12.68 8.99
N GLY A 78 -21.39 13.09 7.72
CA GLY A 78 -21.21 14.49 7.30
C GLY A 78 -19.76 14.99 7.38
N LEU A 79 -18.78 14.10 7.37
CA LEU A 79 -17.35 14.42 7.45
C LEU A 79 -16.67 14.20 6.09
N ASP A 80 -15.74 15.08 5.71
CA ASP A 80 -14.94 14.95 4.48
C ASP A 80 -13.69 14.11 4.74
N TYR A 81 -13.50 13.03 3.98
CA TYR A 81 -12.32 12.17 4.07
C TYR A 81 -11.02 12.92 3.80
N ARG A 82 -11.06 14.06 3.10
CA ARG A 82 -9.88 14.89 2.85
C ARG A 82 -9.19 15.33 4.14
N SER A 83 -9.92 15.38 5.25
CA SER A 83 -9.36 15.61 6.59
C SER A 83 -8.32 14.55 7.02
N LEU A 84 -8.35 13.35 6.41
CA LEU A 84 -7.40 12.26 6.65
C LEU A 84 -6.14 12.30 5.75
N LEU A 85 -6.12 13.13 4.69
CA LEU A 85 -4.98 13.18 3.77
C LEU A 85 -3.65 13.52 4.45
N PRO A 86 -3.58 14.48 5.41
CA PRO A 86 -2.33 14.76 6.12
C PRO A 86 -1.81 13.54 6.90
N LEU A 87 -2.71 12.74 7.49
CA LEU A 87 -2.34 11.52 8.22
C LEU A 87 -1.74 10.47 7.28
N MET A 88 -2.33 10.31 6.09
CA MET A 88 -1.82 9.40 5.07
C MET A 88 -0.44 9.84 4.54
N GLN A 89 -0.26 11.15 4.32
CA GLN A 89 1.02 11.71 3.89
C GLN A 89 2.12 11.44 4.92
N GLU A 90 1.85 11.65 6.20
CA GLU A 90 2.80 11.31 7.27
C GLU A 90 3.12 9.82 7.31
N THR A 91 2.12 8.96 7.06
CA THR A 91 2.32 7.51 7.01
C THR A 91 3.31 7.12 5.91
N VAL A 92 3.15 7.67 4.71
CA VAL A 92 4.08 7.43 3.58
C VAL A 92 5.45 8.04 3.86
N ALA A 93 5.51 9.26 4.38
CA ALA A 93 6.77 9.95 4.71
C ALA A 93 7.60 9.19 5.76
N LYS A 94 6.97 8.53 6.74
CA LYS A 94 7.67 7.66 7.69
C LYS A 94 8.39 6.51 7.00
N LEU A 95 7.81 5.91 5.96
CA LEU A 95 8.41 4.78 5.26
C LEU A 95 9.68 5.14 4.50
N GLU A 96 9.96 6.44 4.29
CA GLU A 96 11.23 6.91 3.74
C GLU A 96 12.38 6.88 4.75
N ARG A 97 12.07 6.88 6.06
CA ARG A 97 13.05 7.02 7.15
C ARG A 97 13.08 5.86 8.15
N MET A 98 12.10 4.97 8.14
CA MET A 98 12.04 3.79 9.03
C MET A 98 11.32 2.63 8.35
N SER A 99 11.49 1.42 8.89
CA SER A 99 10.84 0.23 8.33
C SER A 99 9.31 0.29 8.54
N PRO A 100 8.50 -0.43 7.72
CA PRO A 100 7.06 -0.53 7.93
C PRO A 100 6.67 -1.05 9.32
N GLU A 101 7.49 -1.95 9.89
CA GLU A 101 7.33 -2.48 11.24
C GLU A 101 7.51 -1.39 12.30
N GLN A 102 8.60 -0.61 12.22
CA GLN A 102 8.84 0.52 13.12
C GLN A 102 7.81 1.64 12.98
N ALA A 103 7.26 1.83 11.78
CA ALA A 103 6.23 2.83 11.50
C ALA A 103 4.83 2.40 12.00
N GLN A 104 4.62 1.13 12.32
CA GLN A 104 3.32 0.60 12.75
C GLN A 104 2.90 1.24 14.08
N THR A 105 1.68 1.75 14.12
CA THR A 105 1.08 2.36 15.32
C THR A 105 -0.39 1.97 15.42
N GLY A 106 -1.10 2.54 16.40
CA GLY A 106 -2.53 2.33 16.60
C GLY A 106 -2.87 1.31 17.69
N PRO A 107 -4.17 1.05 17.93
CA PRO A 107 -4.62 0.21 19.03
C PRO A 107 -4.21 -1.26 18.87
N ALA A 108 -4.18 -1.78 17.63
CA ALA A 108 -3.73 -3.15 17.36
C ALA A 108 -2.26 -3.36 17.76
N GLN A 109 -1.37 -2.42 17.41
CA GLN A 109 0.05 -2.47 17.76
C GLN A 109 0.28 -2.50 19.29
N ARG A 110 -0.59 -1.84 20.06
CA ARG A 110 -0.47 -1.79 21.54
C ARG A 110 -1.36 -2.80 22.25
N ALA A 111 -2.00 -3.73 21.53
CA ALA A 111 -3.00 -4.65 22.06
C ALA A 111 -4.09 -3.97 22.91
N ASP A 112 -4.54 -2.79 22.48
CA ASP A 112 -5.58 -2.01 23.16
C ASP A 112 -6.97 -2.58 22.85
N HIS A 113 -7.30 -3.68 23.51
CA HIS A 113 -8.56 -4.40 23.31
C HIS A 113 -9.80 -3.55 23.63
N GLY A 114 -9.68 -2.56 24.51
CA GLY A 114 -10.77 -1.64 24.83
C GLY A 114 -11.15 -0.78 23.63
N VAL A 115 -10.15 -0.13 23.00
CA VAL A 115 -10.37 0.67 21.78
C VAL A 115 -10.82 -0.21 20.60
N ILE A 116 -10.24 -1.41 20.45
CA ILE A 116 -10.63 -2.35 19.39
C ILE A 116 -12.11 -2.75 19.54
N ALA A 117 -12.56 -3.08 20.75
CA ALA A 117 -13.95 -3.42 21.01
C ALA A 117 -14.90 -2.24 20.69
N ALA A 118 -14.52 -1.02 21.08
CA ALA A 118 -15.31 0.18 20.77
C ALA A 118 -15.40 0.43 19.26
N HIS A 119 -14.32 0.23 18.50
CA HIS A 119 -14.37 0.32 17.03
C HIS A 119 -15.30 -0.73 16.43
N LEU A 120 -15.27 -1.98 16.91
CA LEU A 120 -16.15 -3.03 16.40
C LEU A 120 -17.63 -2.73 16.64
N GLN A 121 -17.97 -2.08 17.77
CA GLN A 121 -19.33 -1.59 18.04
C GLN A 121 -19.75 -0.49 17.05
N LEU A 122 -18.86 0.47 16.77
CA LEU A 122 -19.12 1.51 15.75
C LEU A 122 -19.36 0.93 14.35
N LEU A 123 -18.77 -0.24 14.06
CA LEU A 123 -18.85 -0.93 12.78
C LEU A 123 -20.01 -1.94 12.70
N GLU A 124 -20.91 -2.01 13.69
CA GLU A 124 -22.03 -2.97 13.70
C GLU A 124 -22.90 -2.90 12.44
N ASN A 125 -23.16 -1.69 11.95
CA ASN A 125 -23.97 -1.45 10.74
C ASN A 125 -23.14 -1.43 9.43
N TYR A 126 -21.85 -1.76 9.49
CA TYR A 126 -20.91 -1.71 8.36
C TYR A 126 -20.15 -3.04 8.23
N PRO A 127 -20.84 -4.16 7.93
CA PRO A 127 -20.26 -5.50 8.00
C PRO A 127 -19.01 -5.68 7.12
N GLU A 128 -19.01 -5.12 5.90
CA GLU A 128 -17.86 -5.20 5.00
C GLU A 128 -16.62 -4.49 5.59
N VAL A 129 -16.81 -3.30 6.18
CA VAL A 129 -15.72 -2.55 6.82
C VAL A 129 -15.25 -3.27 8.09
N ARG A 130 -16.20 -3.84 8.86
CA ARG A 130 -15.91 -4.62 10.06
C ARG A 130 -15.03 -5.84 9.75
N ASP A 131 -15.30 -6.55 8.67
CA ASP A 131 -14.55 -7.73 8.28
C ASP A 131 -13.11 -7.37 7.89
N VAL A 132 -12.93 -6.31 7.08
CA VAL A 132 -11.60 -5.79 6.72
C VAL A 132 -10.85 -5.29 7.96
N TYR A 133 -11.52 -4.51 8.82
CA TYR A 133 -10.95 -4.01 10.06
C TYR A 133 -10.47 -5.16 10.96
N THR A 134 -11.29 -6.19 11.13
CA THR A 134 -10.98 -7.36 11.96
C THR A 134 -9.80 -8.14 11.40
N LEU A 135 -9.77 -8.38 10.09
CA LEU A 135 -8.70 -9.11 9.42
C LEU A 135 -7.35 -8.39 9.59
N LEU A 136 -7.30 -7.08 9.36
CA LEU A 136 -6.08 -6.28 9.50
C LEU A 136 -5.63 -6.18 10.95
N THR A 137 -6.57 -5.95 11.88
CA THR A 137 -6.28 -5.89 13.32
C THR A 137 -5.65 -7.20 13.81
N ASN A 138 -6.24 -8.34 13.45
CA ASN A 138 -5.69 -9.65 13.80
C ASN A 138 -4.32 -9.90 13.15
N SER A 139 -4.14 -9.44 11.90
CA SER A 139 -2.85 -9.56 11.22
C SER A 139 -1.74 -8.75 11.90
N ILE A 140 -2.06 -7.58 12.46
CA ILE A 140 -1.10 -6.75 13.21
C ILE A 140 -0.79 -7.39 14.57
N LEU A 141 -1.83 -7.80 15.31
CA LEU A 141 -1.67 -8.45 16.63
C LEU A 141 -0.81 -9.72 16.58
N ARG A 142 -0.96 -10.54 15.52
CA ARG A 142 -0.14 -11.76 15.37
C ARG A 142 1.34 -11.47 15.22
N LYS A 143 1.73 -10.38 14.55
CA LYS A 143 3.13 -10.03 14.37
C LYS A 143 3.83 -9.72 15.69
N GLU A 144 3.13 -9.09 16.63
CA GLU A 144 3.65 -8.87 17.99
C GLU A 144 3.82 -10.15 18.81
N SER A 145 3.17 -11.24 18.39
CA SER A 145 3.21 -12.53 19.10
C SER A 145 4.31 -13.48 18.57
N GLU A 146 5.01 -13.10 17.50
CA GLU A 146 6.14 -13.86 16.95
C GLU A 146 7.46 -13.35 17.56
N PRO A 147 8.26 -14.21 18.22
CA PRO A 147 9.48 -13.82 18.94
C PRO A 147 10.67 -13.45 18.03
#